data_AF-A0A3B4A272-F1
#
_entry.id   AF-A0A3B4A272-F1
#
_cell.length_a   1.000
_cell.length_b   1.000
_cell.length_c   1.000
_cell.angle_alpha   90.00
_cell.angle_beta   90.00
_cell.angle_gamma   90.00
#
_symmetry.space_group_name_H-M   'P 1'
#
loop_
_entity.id
_entity.type
_entity.pdbx_description
1 polymer ?
#
loop_
_entity_poly.entity_id
_entity_poly.type
_entity_poly.pdbx_seq_one_letter_code
_entity_poly.pdbx_strand_id
1 'polypeptide(L)'
;MLDSSTFLLETARALVLNPKDPPTWSILAGHSRTVSDSIKSLITAIRDKAPGQRECDYSIDSINKCIRDIEQASLAAVGQSLPCREDISMEALQEQLTSSVQEIGHLIDPVATAARGEAAQLGHKVTQLASYFEPLIVASVGLASKLQDHQQQMTILDQTKTLSESALQMLYAAKEGGGNPKACHTHDAISEAAQLMKEAVDDIMVTLNEAASEVGMVGGMVEAIAESMGRLDEGTPPEAEGSFVDYQTTMVKFSKAIAITAQEMMTKSVTCPEELGGLASQVTVDYGQLALQSRLAAATAEIEEVSLGPEERLCHSPV
;
A
#
# COMPACT_ATOMS: atom_id res chain seq x y z
N MET A 1 36.21 -4.80 -21.50
CA MET A 1 36.98 -5.06 -20.25
C MET A 1 38.17 -5.97 -20.50
N LEU A 2 37.97 -7.24 -20.90
CA LEU A 2 39.08 -8.19 -21.09
C LEU A 2 40.14 -7.67 -22.07
N ASP A 3 39.75 -7.21 -23.26
CA ASP A 3 40.70 -6.68 -24.25
C ASP A 3 41.47 -5.45 -23.73
N SER A 4 40.76 -4.52 -23.08
CA SER A 4 41.36 -3.32 -22.48
C SER A 4 42.34 -3.66 -21.35
N SER A 5 42.05 -4.68 -20.55
CA SER A 5 42.95 -5.19 -19.51
C SER A 5 44.17 -5.88 -20.11
N THR A 6 44.03 -6.60 -21.23
CA THR A 6 45.16 -7.20 -21.96
C THR A 6 46.09 -6.11 -22.49
N PHE A 7 45.56 -5.09 -23.16
CA PHE A 7 46.37 -3.97 -23.66
C PHE A 7 47.06 -3.18 -22.54
N LEU A 8 46.39 -3.02 -21.38
CA LEU A 8 46.99 -2.44 -20.19
C LEU A 8 48.23 -3.24 -19.72
N LEU A 9 48.11 -4.57 -19.65
CA LEU A 9 49.20 -5.45 -19.24
C LEU A 9 50.35 -5.48 -20.26
N GLU A 10 50.05 -5.49 -21.55
CA GLU A 10 51.05 -5.42 -22.62
C GLU A 10 51.83 -4.10 -22.57
N THR A 11 51.14 -2.99 -22.37
CA THR A 11 51.76 -1.66 -22.24
C THR A 11 52.60 -1.56 -20.96
N ALA A 12 52.11 -2.13 -19.85
CA ALA A 12 52.88 -2.21 -18.61
C ALA A 12 54.15 -3.05 -18.78
N ARG A 13 54.08 -4.17 -19.51
CA ARG A 13 55.24 -5.00 -19.86
C ARG A 13 56.28 -4.21 -20.68
N ALA A 14 55.84 -3.38 -21.62
CA ALA A 14 56.75 -2.51 -22.37
C ALA A 14 57.47 -1.50 -21.46
N LEU A 15 56.77 -0.93 -20.47
CA LEU A 15 57.35 -0.01 -19.48
C LEU A 15 58.34 -0.68 -18.52
N VAL A 16 58.21 -1.98 -18.24
CA VAL A 16 59.24 -2.73 -17.48
C VAL A 16 60.58 -2.70 -18.20
N LEU A 17 60.57 -2.77 -19.53
CA LEU A 17 61.79 -2.72 -20.35
C LEU A 17 62.29 -1.29 -20.56
N ASN A 18 61.41 -0.29 -20.59
CA ASN A 18 61.78 1.13 -20.73
C ASN A 18 60.94 2.05 -19.80
N PRO A 19 61.35 2.21 -18.53
CA PRO A 19 60.53 2.88 -17.51
C PRO A 19 60.35 4.39 -17.69
N LYS A 20 61.17 5.04 -18.51
CA LYS A 20 61.19 6.50 -18.66
C LYS A 20 60.47 6.98 -19.92
N ASP A 21 59.84 6.10 -20.70
CA ASP A 21 59.21 6.45 -21.97
C ASP A 21 57.86 7.18 -21.80
N PRO A 22 57.79 8.51 -22.02
CA PRO A 22 56.57 9.26 -21.76
C PRO A 22 55.38 8.88 -22.66
N PRO A 23 55.56 8.60 -23.98
CA PRO A 23 54.48 8.09 -24.83
C PRO A 23 53.84 6.80 -24.32
N THR A 24 54.62 5.80 -23.93
CA THR A 24 54.08 4.53 -23.41
C THR A 24 53.32 4.72 -22.10
N TRP A 25 53.78 5.62 -21.22
CA TRP A 25 53.02 6.01 -20.02
C TRP A 25 51.67 6.65 -20.34
N SER A 26 51.61 7.49 -21.38
CA SER A 26 50.35 8.09 -21.85
C SER A 26 49.37 7.02 -22.35
N ILE A 27 49.86 6.05 -23.13
CA ILE A 27 49.07 4.91 -23.61
C ILE A 27 48.54 4.07 -22.44
N LEU A 28 49.38 3.78 -21.44
CA LEU A 28 48.98 3.04 -20.24
C LEU A 28 47.85 3.77 -19.49
N ALA A 29 47.98 5.09 -19.32
CA ALA A 29 46.93 5.90 -18.70
C ALA A 29 45.62 5.87 -19.51
N GLY A 30 45.71 5.87 -20.84
CA GLY A 30 44.57 5.66 -21.75
C GLY A 30 43.86 4.33 -21.50
N HIS A 31 44.61 3.21 -21.52
CA HIS A 31 44.05 1.88 -21.26
C HIS A 31 43.46 1.76 -19.85
N SER A 32 44.11 2.35 -18.84
CA SER A 32 43.61 2.37 -17.47
C SER A 32 42.26 3.09 -17.36
N ARG A 33 42.10 4.21 -18.07
CA ARG A 33 40.81 4.92 -18.17
C ARG A 33 39.74 4.05 -18.83
N THR A 34 40.05 3.40 -19.94
CA THR A 34 39.11 2.49 -20.63
C THR A 34 38.67 1.31 -19.74
N VAL A 35 39.59 0.73 -18.96
CA VAL A 35 39.26 -0.31 -17.98
C VAL A 35 38.33 0.24 -16.91
N SER A 36 38.63 1.43 -16.38
CA SER A 36 37.80 2.08 -15.35
C SER A 36 36.38 2.37 -15.86
N ASP A 37 36.23 2.84 -17.09
CA ASP A 37 34.93 3.10 -17.70
C ASP A 37 34.18 1.79 -18.01
N SER A 38 34.89 0.72 -18.38
CA SER A 38 34.31 -0.62 -18.51
C SER A 38 33.76 -1.13 -17.18
N ILE A 39 34.47 -0.92 -16.07
CA ILE A 39 34.03 -1.30 -14.73
C ILE A 39 32.78 -0.52 -14.32
N LYS A 40 32.76 0.81 -14.53
CA LYS A 40 31.57 1.63 -14.27
C LYS A 40 30.37 1.14 -15.07
N SER A 41 30.55 0.88 -16.37
CA SER A 41 29.50 0.37 -17.24
C SER A 41 28.98 -1.00 -16.77
N LEU A 42 29.86 -1.89 -16.32
CA LEU A 42 29.47 -3.19 -15.75
C LEU A 42 28.66 -3.02 -14.45
N ILE A 43 29.08 -2.13 -13.55
CA ILE A 43 28.35 -1.83 -12.30
C ILE A 43 26.95 -1.31 -12.61
N THR A 44 26.82 -0.36 -13.54
CA THR A 44 25.53 0.16 -13.99
C THR A 44 24.68 -0.96 -14.59
N ALA A 45 25.24 -1.79 -15.48
CA ALA A 45 24.50 -2.89 -16.09
C ALA A 45 24.01 -3.95 -15.08
N ILE A 46 24.78 -4.22 -14.03
CA ILE A 46 24.36 -5.12 -12.94
C ILE A 46 23.20 -4.50 -12.16
N ARG A 47 23.27 -3.19 -11.86
CA ARG A 47 22.19 -2.48 -11.17
C ARG A 47 20.91 -2.48 -12.00
N ASP A 48 20.99 -2.04 -13.24
CA ASP A 48 19.83 -1.84 -14.12
C ASP A 48 19.17 -3.16 -14.52
N LYS A 49 19.93 -4.27 -14.52
CA LYS A 49 19.43 -5.62 -14.84
C LYS A 49 19.27 -6.50 -13.62
N ALA A 50 19.29 -5.92 -12.42
CA ALA A 50 18.96 -6.65 -11.21
C ALA A 50 17.51 -7.14 -11.25
N PRO A 51 17.20 -8.29 -10.62
CA PRO A 51 15.83 -8.80 -10.54
C PRO A 51 14.85 -7.73 -10.02
N GLY A 52 13.70 -7.59 -10.67
CA GLY A 52 12.65 -6.64 -10.29
C GLY A 52 12.79 -5.22 -10.85
N GLN A 53 13.96 -4.79 -11.33
CA GLN A 53 14.15 -3.43 -11.85
C GLN A 53 13.29 -3.13 -13.07
N ARG A 54 13.27 -4.07 -14.03
CA ARG A 54 12.48 -3.94 -15.26
C ARG A 54 10.98 -3.94 -14.95
N GLU A 55 10.55 -4.79 -14.02
CA GLU A 55 9.16 -4.84 -13.57
C GLU A 55 8.75 -3.55 -12.85
N CYS A 56 9.65 -2.93 -12.07
CA CYS A 56 9.44 -1.59 -11.52
C CYS A 56 9.27 -0.55 -12.64
N ASP A 57 10.11 -0.56 -13.68
CA ASP A 57 10.00 0.39 -14.81
C ASP A 57 8.64 0.28 -15.51
N TYR A 58 8.20 -0.94 -15.84
CA TYR A 58 6.88 -1.15 -16.44
C TYR A 58 5.74 -0.72 -15.53
N SER A 59 5.86 -1.00 -14.22
CA SER A 59 4.85 -0.60 -13.24
C SER A 59 4.77 0.92 -13.14
N ILE A 60 5.91 1.62 -13.09
CA ILE A 60 6.01 3.09 -13.09
C ILE A 60 5.33 3.68 -14.33
N ASP A 61 5.61 3.15 -15.52
CA ASP A 61 5.00 3.62 -16.77
C ASP A 61 3.46 3.41 -16.76
N SER A 62 3.01 2.28 -16.22
CA SER A 62 1.59 1.95 -16.08
C SER A 62 0.87 2.92 -15.13
N ILE A 63 1.44 3.18 -13.95
CA ILE A 63 0.87 4.14 -12.99
C ILE A 63 0.87 5.56 -13.56
N ASN A 64 1.94 5.99 -14.24
CA ASN A 64 1.97 7.29 -14.91
C ASN A 64 0.87 7.43 -15.98
N LYS A 65 0.51 6.34 -16.66
CA LYS A 65 -0.64 6.33 -17.57
C LYS A 65 -1.95 6.50 -16.80
N CYS A 66 -2.14 5.74 -15.73
CA CYS A 66 -3.33 5.84 -14.87
C CYS A 66 -3.51 7.26 -14.31
N ILE A 67 -2.43 7.92 -13.87
CA ILE A 67 -2.46 9.31 -13.40
C ILE A 67 -2.93 10.27 -14.50
N ARG A 68 -2.45 10.12 -15.74
CA ARG A 68 -2.93 10.94 -16.86
C ARG A 68 -4.40 10.69 -17.18
N ASP A 69 -4.84 9.44 -17.10
CA ASP A 69 -6.23 9.06 -17.40
C ASP A 69 -7.18 9.66 -16.34
N ILE A 70 -6.83 9.62 -15.04
CA ILE A 70 -7.63 10.27 -13.98
C ILE A 70 -7.59 11.79 -14.08
N GLU A 71 -6.46 12.41 -14.42
CA GLU A 71 -6.38 13.86 -14.64
C GLU A 71 -7.26 14.34 -15.80
N GLN A 72 -7.34 13.56 -16.87
CA GLN A 72 -8.26 13.85 -17.97
C GLN A 72 -9.73 13.75 -17.52
N ALA A 73 -10.06 12.76 -16.71
CA ALA A 73 -11.40 12.63 -16.14
C ALA A 73 -11.73 13.79 -15.19
N SER A 74 -10.81 14.18 -14.31
CA SER A 74 -10.96 15.36 -13.44
C SER A 74 -11.19 16.63 -14.25
N LEU A 75 -10.43 16.85 -15.33
CA LEU A 75 -10.62 18.01 -16.21
C LEU A 75 -12.00 17.98 -16.89
N ALA A 76 -12.45 16.81 -17.35
CA ALA A 76 -13.78 16.64 -17.95
C ALA A 76 -14.91 16.88 -16.93
N ALA A 77 -14.73 16.43 -15.68
CA ALA A 77 -15.66 16.64 -14.57
C ALA A 77 -15.79 18.13 -14.22
N VAL A 78 -14.68 18.87 -14.13
CA VAL A 78 -14.68 20.34 -13.96
C VAL A 78 -15.43 21.03 -15.10
N GLY A 79 -15.27 20.54 -16.33
CA GLY A 79 -16.00 21.04 -17.50
C GLY A 79 -17.46 20.57 -17.60
N GLN A 80 -17.98 19.81 -16.62
CA GLN A 80 -19.30 19.16 -16.65
C GLN A 80 -19.55 18.36 -17.94
N SER A 81 -18.49 17.75 -18.45
CA SER A 81 -18.44 17.03 -19.72
C SER A 81 -18.03 15.57 -19.55
N LEU A 82 -17.91 15.10 -18.31
CA LEU A 82 -17.59 13.71 -18.01
C LEU A 82 -18.77 12.83 -18.47
N PRO A 83 -18.55 11.91 -19.43
CA PRO A 83 -19.62 11.08 -19.95
C PRO A 83 -20.12 10.11 -18.88
N CYS A 84 -21.43 10.12 -18.63
CA CYS A 84 -22.05 9.15 -17.73
C CYS A 84 -21.91 7.73 -18.27
N ARG A 85 -21.50 6.82 -17.40
CA ARG A 85 -21.32 5.41 -17.73
C ARG A 85 -22.62 4.62 -17.54
N GLU A 86 -23.30 4.22 -18.61
CA GLU A 86 -24.62 3.56 -18.53
C GLU A 86 -24.59 2.02 -18.50
N ASP A 87 -23.46 1.39 -18.83
CA ASP A 87 -23.31 -0.07 -18.96
C ASP A 87 -23.27 -0.83 -17.63
N ILE A 88 -23.10 -0.13 -16.52
CA ILE A 88 -22.87 -0.72 -15.19
C ILE A 88 -23.63 0.08 -14.11
N SER A 89 -24.05 -0.59 -13.04
CA SER A 89 -24.75 0.05 -11.93
C SER A 89 -23.77 0.83 -11.03
N MET A 90 -24.31 1.75 -10.21
CA MET A 90 -23.49 2.51 -9.27
C MET A 90 -22.93 1.59 -8.17
N GLU A 91 -23.75 0.65 -7.72
CA GLU A 91 -23.42 -0.35 -6.70
C GLU A 91 -22.24 -1.22 -7.15
N ALA A 92 -22.28 -1.71 -8.40
CA ALA A 92 -21.20 -2.54 -8.95
C ALA A 92 -19.90 -1.76 -9.15
N LEU A 93 -19.98 -0.47 -9.53
CA LEU A 93 -18.79 0.39 -9.62
C LEU A 93 -18.18 0.64 -8.25
N GLN A 94 -19.01 0.86 -7.24
CA GLN A 94 -18.56 1.09 -5.87
C GLN A 94 -17.91 -0.16 -5.28
N GLU A 95 -18.51 -1.34 -5.48
CA GLU A 95 -17.92 -2.63 -5.08
C GLU A 95 -16.57 -2.88 -5.77
N GLN A 96 -16.48 -2.64 -7.09
CA GLN A 96 -15.22 -2.75 -7.84
C GLN A 96 -14.14 -1.80 -7.33
N LEU A 97 -14.52 -0.57 -7.01
CA LEU A 97 -13.62 0.45 -6.50
C LEU A 97 -13.12 0.07 -5.10
N THR A 98 -14.04 -0.26 -4.18
CA THR A 98 -13.71 -0.71 -2.83
C THR A 98 -12.77 -1.92 -2.85
N SER A 99 -13.11 -2.95 -3.65
CA SER A 99 -12.27 -4.14 -3.78
C SER A 99 -10.86 -3.81 -4.30
N SER A 100 -10.75 -2.94 -5.32
CA SER A 100 -9.45 -2.53 -5.86
C SER A 100 -8.60 -1.80 -4.82
N VAL A 101 -9.22 -0.92 -4.04
CA VAL A 101 -8.55 -0.16 -2.97
C VAL A 101 -8.06 -1.09 -1.84
N GLN A 102 -8.88 -2.06 -1.42
CA GLN A 102 -8.49 -3.04 -0.40
C GLN A 102 -7.31 -3.90 -0.85
N GLU A 103 -7.36 -4.42 -2.08
CA GLU A 103 -6.27 -5.20 -2.66
C GLU A 103 -4.96 -4.40 -2.78
N ILE A 104 -5.06 -3.12 -3.15
CA ILE A 104 -3.92 -2.19 -3.13
C ILE A 104 -3.37 -2.06 -1.70
N GLY A 105 -4.24 -1.82 -0.71
CA GLY A 105 -3.88 -1.73 0.71
C GLY A 105 -3.14 -2.96 1.23
N HIS A 106 -3.63 -4.15 0.92
CA HIS A 106 -3.01 -5.42 1.31
C HIS A 106 -1.62 -5.64 0.70
N LEU A 107 -1.31 -5.01 -0.43
CA LEU A 107 -0.02 -5.17 -1.11
C LEU A 107 1.06 -4.17 -0.67
N ILE A 108 0.71 -3.13 0.09
CA ILE A 108 1.68 -2.12 0.55
C ILE A 108 2.79 -2.77 1.39
N ASP A 109 2.45 -3.49 2.47
CA ASP A 109 3.47 -4.08 3.34
C ASP A 109 4.32 -5.18 2.64
N PRO A 110 3.73 -6.07 1.83
CA PRO A 110 4.49 -6.99 0.99
C PRO A 110 5.47 -6.30 0.04
N VAL A 111 5.07 -5.21 -0.62
CA VAL A 111 5.98 -4.46 -1.52
C VAL A 111 7.09 -3.78 -0.72
N ALA A 112 6.77 -3.14 0.40
CA ALA A 112 7.76 -2.48 1.27
C ALA A 112 8.79 -3.48 1.84
N THR A 113 8.34 -4.69 2.19
CA THR A 113 9.22 -5.77 2.66
C THR A 113 10.14 -6.26 1.54
N ALA A 114 9.56 -6.55 0.36
CA ALA A 114 10.35 -7.00 -0.78
C ALA A 114 11.37 -5.96 -1.25
N ALA A 115 10.99 -4.68 -1.24
CA ALA A 115 11.86 -3.56 -1.58
C ALA A 115 13.09 -3.41 -0.68
N ARG A 116 12.96 -3.77 0.61
CA ARG A 116 14.06 -3.69 1.58
C ARG A 116 14.99 -4.89 1.56
N GLY A 117 14.56 -6.06 1.08
CA GLY A 117 15.41 -7.25 1.21
C GLY A 117 15.17 -8.45 0.31
N GLU A 118 14.15 -8.45 -0.55
CA GLU A 118 13.78 -9.62 -1.35
C GLU A 118 13.76 -9.30 -2.85
N ALA A 119 14.93 -9.04 -3.43
CA ALA A 119 15.06 -8.67 -4.85
C ALA A 119 14.34 -9.62 -5.82
N ALA A 120 14.30 -10.93 -5.51
CA ALA A 120 13.62 -11.92 -6.33
C ALA A 120 12.08 -11.82 -6.29
N GLN A 121 11.50 -11.28 -5.21
CA GLN A 121 10.07 -11.10 -5.04
C GLN A 121 9.60 -9.69 -5.44
N LEU A 122 10.50 -8.71 -5.41
CA LEU A 122 10.18 -7.31 -5.68
C LEU A 122 9.39 -7.15 -6.99
N GLY A 123 9.90 -7.69 -8.10
CA GLY A 123 9.26 -7.58 -9.41
C GLY A 123 7.84 -8.15 -9.46
N HIS A 124 7.59 -9.26 -8.74
CA HIS A 124 6.25 -9.85 -8.68
C HIS A 124 5.29 -8.96 -7.89
N LYS A 125 5.72 -8.46 -6.72
CA LYS A 125 4.89 -7.63 -5.85
C LYS A 125 4.53 -6.28 -6.48
N VAL A 126 5.49 -5.60 -7.11
CA VAL A 126 5.21 -4.31 -7.79
C VAL A 126 4.30 -4.48 -9.01
N THR A 127 4.47 -5.57 -9.77
CA THR A 127 3.60 -5.88 -10.91
C THR A 127 2.17 -6.16 -10.45
N GLN A 128 2.02 -6.92 -9.36
CA GLN A 128 0.72 -7.21 -8.76
C GLN A 128 0.05 -5.92 -8.29
N LEU A 129 0.77 -5.09 -7.53
CA LEU A 129 0.27 -3.79 -7.07
C LEU A 129 -0.21 -2.92 -8.24
N ALA A 130 0.62 -2.77 -9.28
CA ALA A 130 0.29 -1.93 -10.44
C ALA A 130 -0.91 -2.44 -11.24
N SER A 131 -1.20 -3.75 -11.20
CA SER A 131 -2.31 -4.35 -11.95
C SER A 131 -3.69 -3.92 -11.46
N TYR A 132 -3.81 -3.44 -10.22
CA TYR A 132 -5.06 -2.94 -9.66
C TYR A 132 -5.37 -1.48 -10.00
N PHE A 133 -4.40 -0.73 -10.55
CA PHE A 133 -4.63 0.70 -10.83
C PHE A 133 -5.47 0.94 -12.09
N GLU A 134 -5.37 0.12 -13.12
CA GLU A 134 -6.27 0.23 -14.28
C GLU A 134 -7.75 0.02 -13.89
N PRO A 135 -8.14 -1.06 -13.18
CA PRO A 135 -9.52 -1.21 -12.71
C PRO A 135 -9.91 -0.13 -11.69
N LEU A 136 -8.99 0.32 -10.82
CA LEU A 136 -9.23 1.46 -9.92
C LEU A 136 -9.66 2.72 -10.71
N ILE A 137 -8.88 3.15 -11.70
CA ILE A 137 -9.21 4.35 -12.50
C ILE A 137 -10.55 4.18 -13.20
N VAL A 138 -10.79 3.03 -13.84
CA VAL A 138 -12.04 2.77 -14.57
C VAL A 138 -13.25 2.80 -13.64
N ALA A 139 -13.14 2.23 -12.44
CA ALA A 139 -14.20 2.23 -11.44
C ALA A 139 -14.43 3.63 -10.86
N SER A 140 -13.37 4.35 -10.47
CA SER A 140 -13.44 5.72 -9.96
C SER A 140 -14.07 6.70 -10.94
N VAL A 141 -13.64 6.68 -12.20
CA VAL A 141 -14.21 7.54 -13.25
C VAL A 141 -15.67 7.17 -13.52
N GLY A 142 -15.99 5.87 -13.55
CA GLY A 142 -17.36 5.39 -13.69
C GLY A 142 -18.26 5.86 -12.56
N LEU A 143 -17.82 5.74 -11.31
CA LEU A 143 -18.56 6.17 -10.13
C LEU A 143 -18.76 7.69 -10.14
N ALA A 144 -17.68 8.44 -10.34
CA ALA A 144 -17.70 9.90 -10.46
C ALA A 144 -18.68 10.38 -11.55
N SER A 145 -18.79 9.67 -12.67
CA SER A 145 -19.71 10.02 -13.76
C SER A 145 -21.20 9.88 -13.41
N LYS A 146 -21.54 9.11 -12.36
CA LYS A 146 -22.91 8.89 -11.88
C LYS A 146 -23.29 9.78 -10.70
N LEU A 147 -22.31 10.39 -10.04
CA LEU A 147 -22.54 11.28 -8.91
C LEU A 147 -23.20 12.59 -9.38
N GLN A 148 -24.26 13.00 -8.68
CA GLN A 148 -24.94 14.28 -8.91
C GLN A 148 -24.27 15.42 -8.16
N ASP A 149 -23.69 15.14 -7.00
CA ASP A 149 -22.94 16.12 -6.23
C ASP A 149 -21.55 16.30 -6.83
N HIS A 150 -21.29 17.51 -7.35
CA HIS A 150 -20.00 17.86 -7.93
C HIS A 150 -18.86 17.81 -6.90
N GLN A 151 -19.15 18.10 -5.63
CA GLN A 151 -18.14 18.02 -4.58
C GLN A 151 -17.72 16.58 -4.34
N GLN A 152 -18.68 15.65 -4.16
CA GLN A 152 -18.39 14.22 -4.02
C GLN A 152 -17.69 13.66 -5.28
N GLN A 153 -18.14 14.09 -6.48
CA GLN A 153 -17.52 13.71 -7.75
C GLN A 153 -16.03 14.08 -7.79
N MET A 154 -15.67 15.32 -7.42
CA MET A 154 -14.28 15.76 -7.40
C MET A 154 -13.48 15.07 -6.30
N THR A 155 -14.05 14.88 -5.10
CA THR A 155 -13.37 14.20 -3.99
C THR A 155 -12.91 12.79 -4.37
N ILE A 156 -13.76 11.98 -5.02
CA ILE A 156 -13.38 10.62 -5.45
C ILE A 156 -12.23 10.66 -6.48
N LEU A 157 -12.30 11.56 -7.46
CA LEU A 157 -11.27 11.68 -8.50
C LEU A 157 -9.94 12.15 -7.90
N ASP A 158 -9.97 13.14 -7.00
CA ASP A 158 -8.80 13.69 -6.34
C ASP A 158 -8.13 12.67 -5.39
N GLN A 159 -8.91 11.93 -4.60
CA GLN A 159 -8.37 10.86 -3.75
C GLN A 159 -7.80 9.70 -4.57
N THR A 160 -8.46 9.32 -5.67
CA THR A 160 -7.94 8.28 -6.59
C THR A 160 -6.59 8.71 -7.20
N LYS A 161 -6.47 9.99 -7.55
CA LYS A 161 -5.22 10.59 -8.02
C LYS A 161 -4.16 10.55 -6.92
N THR A 162 -4.46 11.01 -5.71
CA THR A 162 -3.54 10.97 -4.56
C THR A 162 -3.03 9.55 -4.30
N LEU A 163 -3.91 8.55 -4.29
CA LEU A 163 -3.52 7.14 -4.15
C LEU A 163 -2.56 6.68 -5.26
N SER A 164 -2.82 7.10 -6.50
CA SER A 164 -1.96 6.80 -7.66
C SER A 164 -0.58 7.48 -7.58
N GLU A 165 -0.53 8.72 -7.10
CA GLU A 165 0.72 9.47 -6.90
C GLU A 165 1.55 8.88 -5.75
N SER A 166 0.90 8.51 -4.64
CA SER A 166 1.54 7.80 -3.52
C SER A 166 2.10 6.45 -3.97
N ALA A 167 1.37 5.70 -4.80
CA ALA A 167 1.85 4.46 -5.39
C ALA A 167 3.06 4.66 -6.30
N LEU A 168 3.05 5.72 -7.12
CA LEU A 168 4.18 6.07 -7.96
C LEU A 168 5.44 6.37 -7.11
N GLN A 169 5.29 7.14 -6.02
CA GLN A 169 6.38 7.42 -5.09
C GLN A 169 6.91 6.13 -4.45
N MET A 170 6.02 5.22 -4.03
CA MET A 170 6.41 3.93 -3.49
C MET A 170 7.18 3.09 -4.51
N LEU A 171 6.76 3.06 -5.77
CA LEU A 171 7.46 2.32 -6.83
C LEU A 171 8.86 2.90 -7.10
N TYR A 172 9.05 4.22 -7.04
CA TYR A 172 10.37 4.84 -7.14
C TYR A 172 11.28 4.44 -5.96
N ALA A 173 10.76 4.52 -4.72
CA ALA A 173 11.51 4.11 -3.53
C ALA A 173 11.85 2.61 -3.56
N ALA A 174 10.90 1.78 -3.99
CA ALA A 174 11.07 0.34 -4.12
C ALA A 174 12.11 -0.03 -5.19
N LYS A 175 12.10 0.67 -6.33
CA LYS A 175 13.12 0.54 -7.37
C LYS A 175 14.51 0.94 -6.86
N GLU A 176 14.61 2.02 -6.08
CA GLU A 176 15.89 2.47 -5.51
C GLU A 176 16.44 1.47 -4.49
N GLY A 177 15.59 0.93 -3.62
CA GLY A 177 15.96 -0.12 -2.66
C GLY A 177 16.33 -1.44 -3.34
N GLY A 178 15.63 -1.80 -4.42
CA GLY A 178 15.95 -2.93 -5.29
C GLY A 178 15.97 -4.29 -4.60
N GLY A 179 15.34 -4.40 -3.42
CA GLY A 179 15.38 -5.59 -2.58
C GLY A 179 16.76 -5.91 -2.02
N ASN A 180 17.59 -4.89 -1.79
CA ASN A 180 18.93 -5.02 -1.23
C ASN A 180 18.94 -4.68 0.27
N PRO A 181 19.15 -5.67 1.18
CA PRO A 181 19.21 -5.43 2.63
C PRO A 181 20.30 -4.45 3.08
N LYS A 182 21.31 -4.20 2.23
CA LYS A 182 22.41 -3.27 2.51
C LYS A 182 22.13 -1.84 2.07
N ALA A 183 21.03 -1.59 1.38
CA ALA A 183 20.64 -0.27 0.89
C ALA A 183 19.90 0.54 1.98
N CYS A 184 20.43 0.58 3.21
CA CYS A 184 19.74 1.17 4.36
C CYS A 184 19.31 2.62 4.16
N HIS A 185 20.04 3.39 3.35
CA HIS A 185 19.72 4.76 2.98
C HIS A 185 18.35 4.92 2.26
N THR A 186 17.80 3.84 1.72
CA THR A 186 16.49 3.82 1.04
C THR A 186 15.34 3.37 1.95
N HIS A 187 15.64 2.77 3.11
CA HIS A 187 14.62 2.12 3.94
C HIS A 187 13.63 3.12 4.54
N ASP A 188 14.10 4.30 4.95
CA ASP A 188 13.24 5.37 5.47
C ASP A 188 12.28 5.86 4.39
N ALA A 189 12.80 6.14 3.18
CA ALA A 189 11.98 6.57 2.03
C ALA A 189 10.93 5.52 1.61
N ILE A 190 11.27 4.22 1.67
CA ILE A 190 10.31 3.13 1.41
C ILE A 190 9.21 3.12 2.48
N SER A 191 9.57 3.33 3.75
CA SER A 191 8.64 3.28 4.87
C SER A 191 7.71 4.49 4.86
N GLU A 192 8.23 5.68 4.58
CA GLU A 192 7.44 6.90 4.38
C GLU A 192 6.47 6.75 3.20
N ALA A 193 6.93 6.24 2.04
CA ALA A 193 6.07 6.04 0.88
C ALA A 193 4.96 4.99 1.14
N ALA A 194 5.27 3.93 1.88
CA ALA A 194 4.29 2.94 2.30
C ALA A 194 3.22 3.57 3.22
N GLN A 195 3.65 4.42 4.15
CA GLN A 195 2.74 5.11 5.07
C GLN A 195 1.81 6.07 4.34
N LEU A 196 2.34 6.87 3.40
CA LEU A 196 1.53 7.77 2.56
C LEU A 196 0.50 7.01 1.72
N MET A 197 0.84 5.81 1.23
CA MET A 197 -0.13 4.96 0.54
C MET A 197 -1.22 4.45 1.48
N LYS A 198 -0.89 4.06 2.72
CA LYS A 198 -1.88 3.59 3.70
C LYS A 198 -2.87 4.70 4.04
N GLU A 199 -2.39 5.91 4.26
CA GLU A 199 -3.23 7.08 4.51
C GLU A 199 -4.16 7.37 3.32
N ALA A 200 -3.65 7.32 2.09
CA ALA A 200 -4.47 7.50 0.90
C ALA A 200 -5.53 6.39 0.69
N VAL A 201 -5.20 5.14 1.07
CA VAL A 201 -6.16 4.02 1.08
C VAL A 201 -7.24 4.26 2.12
N ASP A 202 -6.86 4.65 3.34
CA ASP A 202 -7.82 4.90 4.42
C ASP A 202 -8.77 6.05 4.07
N ASP A 203 -8.25 7.16 3.53
CA ASP A 203 -9.04 8.33 3.11
C ASP A 203 -10.10 7.97 2.07
N ILE A 204 -9.72 7.20 1.04
CA ILE A 204 -10.65 6.82 -0.02
C ILE A 204 -11.68 5.80 0.51
N MET A 205 -11.27 4.87 1.37
CA MET A 205 -12.17 3.89 1.99
C MET A 205 -13.23 4.57 2.87
N VAL A 206 -12.85 5.60 3.63
CA VAL A 206 -13.80 6.40 4.42
C VAL A 206 -14.84 7.04 3.50
N THR A 207 -14.39 7.73 2.44
CA THR A 207 -15.30 8.38 1.48
C THR A 207 -16.23 7.38 0.79
N LEU A 208 -15.74 6.20 0.41
CA LEU A 208 -16.56 5.16 -0.21
C LEU A 208 -17.60 4.58 0.75
N ASN A 209 -17.25 4.38 2.03
CA ASN A 209 -18.19 3.88 3.02
C ASN A 209 -19.28 4.92 3.34
N GLU A 210 -18.93 6.20 3.44
CA GLU A 210 -19.89 7.28 3.62
C GLU A 210 -20.87 7.36 2.44
N ALA A 211 -20.36 7.35 1.20
CA ALA A 211 -21.20 7.35 0.00
C ALA A 211 -22.11 6.11 -0.10
N ALA A 212 -21.61 4.92 0.28
CA ALA A 212 -22.40 3.70 0.32
C ALA A 212 -23.56 3.80 1.32
N SER A 213 -23.27 4.37 2.49
CA SER A 213 -24.22 4.55 3.58
C SER A 213 -25.42 5.41 3.18
N GLU A 214 -25.18 6.50 2.46
CA GLU A 214 -26.23 7.44 2.01
C GLU A 214 -27.25 6.77 1.08
N VAL A 215 -26.83 5.75 0.33
CA VAL A 215 -27.68 5.01 -0.62
C VAL A 215 -28.15 3.68 -0.03
N GLY A 216 -27.83 3.39 1.24
CA GLY A 216 -28.24 2.16 1.93
C GLY A 216 -27.50 0.90 1.49
N MET A 217 -26.31 1.04 0.89
CA MET A 217 -25.45 -0.08 0.52
C MET A 217 -24.65 -0.56 1.74
N VAL A 218 -24.97 -1.76 2.24
CA VAL A 218 -24.33 -2.34 3.44
C VAL A 218 -23.34 -3.47 3.10
N GLY A 219 -23.20 -3.84 1.83
CA GLY A 219 -22.35 -4.97 1.39
C GLY A 219 -20.89 -4.83 1.83
N GLY A 220 -20.25 -3.72 1.46
CA GLY A 220 -18.84 -3.45 1.84
C GLY A 220 -18.64 -3.31 3.35
N MET A 221 -19.65 -2.86 4.09
CA MET A 221 -19.59 -2.78 5.56
C MET A 221 -19.52 -4.18 6.20
N VAL A 222 -20.34 -5.11 5.71
CA VAL A 222 -20.33 -6.50 6.19
C VAL A 222 -19.00 -7.17 5.88
N GLU A 223 -18.43 -6.91 4.70
CA GLU A 223 -17.12 -7.42 4.31
C GLU A 223 -15.99 -6.84 5.17
N ALA A 224 -16.00 -5.54 5.47
CA ALA A 224 -15.05 -4.91 6.38
C ALA A 224 -15.10 -5.49 7.81
N ILE A 225 -16.29 -5.84 8.29
CA ILE A 225 -16.45 -6.56 9.57
C ILE A 225 -15.87 -7.98 9.45
N ALA A 226 -16.16 -8.70 8.37
CA ALA A 226 -15.63 -10.05 8.14
C ALA A 226 -14.09 -10.06 8.03
N GLU A 227 -13.50 -9.06 7.39
CA GLU A 227 -12.06 -8.86 7.32
C GLU A 227 -11.47 -8.60 8.72
N SER A 228 -12.08 -7.68 9.47
CA SER A 228 -11.69 -7.38 10.86
C SER A 228 -11.75 -8.63 11.75
N MET A 229 -12.76 -9.49 11.55
CA MET A 229 -12.87 -10.78 12.22
C MET A 229 -11.73 -11.73 11.83
N GLY A 230 -11.44 -11.87 10.54
CA GLY A 230 -10.35 -12.74 10.06
C GLY A 230 -8.98 -12.32 10.60
N ARG A 231 -8.75 -11.01 10.76
CA ARG A 231 -7.52 -10.47 11.34
C ARG A 231 -7.34 -10.78 12.83
N LEU A 232 -8.42 -11.05 13.58
CA LEU A 232 -8.32 -11.46 14.98
C LEU A 232 -7.60 -12.80 15.15
N ASP A 233 -7.73 -13.70 14.15
CA ASP A 233 -7.13 -15.03 14.16
C ASP A 233 -5.67 -15.05 13.66
N GLU A 234 -5.14 -13.92 13.17
CA GLU A 234 -3.77 -13.82 12.68
C GLU A 234 -2.75 -13.85 13.83
N GLY A 235 -1.89 -14.88 13.84
CA GLY A 235 -1.00 -15.23 14.96
C GLY A 235 0.18 -14.31 15.25
N THR A 236 0.36 -13.19 14.54
CA THR A 236 1.37 -12.18 14.90
C THR A 236 0.70 -10.82 15.03
N PRO A 237 0.45 -10.34 16.26
CA PRO A 237 -0.13 -9.02 16.48
C PRO A 237 0.86 -7.90 16.08
N PRO A 238 0.36 -6.68 15.79
CA PRO A 238 1.21 -5.53 15.53
C PRO A 238 2.08 -5.21 16.76
N GLU A 239 3.22 -4.55 16.54
CA GLU A 239 4.10 -4.15 17.63
C GLU A 239 3.37 -3.21 18.60
N ALA A 240 3.35 -3.58 19.88
CA ALA A 240 2.61 -2.84 20.89
C ALA A 240 3.46 -1.71 21.48
N GLU A 241 3.03 -0.47 21.25
CA GLU A 241 3.65 0.72 21.85
C GLU A 241 3.07 1.07 23.24
N GLY A 242 1.88 0.57 23.57
CA GLY A 242 1.13 0.85 24.79
C GLY A 242 1.05 -0.32 25.76
N SER A 243 0.48 -0.07 26.94
CA SER A 243 0.24 -1.13 27.93
C SER A 243 -1.09 -1.84 27.70
N PHE A 244 -1.24 -3.06 28.25
CA PHE A 244 -2.51 -3.80 28.24
C PHE A 244 -3.68 -2.96 28.73
N VAL A 245 -3.48 -2.15 29.78
CA VAL A 245 -4.52 -1.29 30.37
C VAL A 245 -4.95 -0.17 29.41
N ASP A 246 -4.03 0.37 28.61
CA ASP A 246 -4.34 1.39 27.60
C ASP A 246 -5.23 0.79 26.50
N TYR A 247 -4.86 -0.40 26.02
CA TYR A 247 -5.64 -1.13 25.02
C TYR A 247 -6.99 -1.58 25.57
N GLN A 248 -7.05 -2.11 26.78
CA GLN A 248 -8.30 -2.48 27.47
C GLN A 248 -9.24 -1.27 27.60
N THR A 249 -8.73 -0.11 28.00
CA THR A 249 -9.53 1.12 28.15
C THR A 249 -10.14 1.53 26.80
N THR A 250 -9.33 1.46 25.74
CA THR A 250 -9.75 1.79 24.38
C THR A 250 -10.76 0.77 23.83
N MET A 251 -10.59 -0.53 24.11
CA MET A 251 -11.57 -1.57 23.80
C MET A 251 -12.93 -1.30 24.47
N VAL A 252 -12.93 -0.95 25.75
CA VAL A 252 -14.18 -0.63 26.48
C VAL A 252 -14.85 0.60 25.88
N LYS A 253 -14.07 1.61 25.45
CA LYS A 253 -14.59 2.80 24.76
C LYS A 253 -15.32 2.41 23.46
N PHE A 254 -14.69 1.65 22.57
CA PHE A 254 -15.30 1.23 21.31
C PHE A 254 -16.47 0.26 21.51
N SER A 255 -16.37 -0.67 22.47
CA SER A 255 -17.49 -1.57 22.82
C SER A 255 -18.73 -0.81 23.29
N LYS A 256 -18.55 0.25 24.09
CA LYS A 256 -19.64 1.13 24.53
C LYS A 256 -20.21 1.94 23.36
N ALA A 257 -19.34 2.47 22.49
CA ALA A 257 -19.79 3.20 21.29
C ALA A 257 -20.68 2.32 20.42
N ILE A 258 -20.24 1.10 20.09
CA ILE A 258 -21.02 0.13 19.32
C ILE A 258 -22.38 -0.16 19.98
N ALA A 259 -22.41 -0.38 21.30
CA ALA A 259 -23.65 -0.66 22.01
C ALA A 259 -24.65 0.52 21.95
N ILE A 260 -24.15 1.75 22.07
CA ILE A 260 -24.97 2.97 21.94
C ILE A 260 -25.50 3.10 20.51
N THR A 261 -24.64 2.99 19.51
CA THR A 261 -25.03 3.08 18.09
C THR A 261 -26.04 1.98 17.72
N ALA A 262 -25.85 0.75 18.18
CA ALA A 262 -26.80 -0.34 17.97
C ALA A 262 -28.18 -0.07 18.61
N GLN A 263 -28.20 0.55 19.79
CA GLN A 263 -29.44 0.97 20.45
C GLN A 263 -30.15 2.11 19.69
N GLU A 264 -29.37 3.02 19.12
CA GLU A 264 -29.88 4.08 18.25
C GLU A 264 -30.45 3.50 16.95
N MET A 265 -29.77 2.53 16.32
CA MET A 265 -30.28 1.80 15.15
C MET A 265 -31.64 1.15 15.43
N MET A 266 -31.81 0.49 16.58
CA MET A 266 -33.11 -0.08 16.96
C MET A 266 -34.21 0.99 17.01
N THR A 267 -33.90 2.16 17.57
CA THR A 267 -34.85 3.28 17.70
C THR A 267 -35.18 3.91 16.34
N LYS A 268 -34.15 4.10 15.50
CA LYS A 268 -34.23 4.72 14.18
C LYS A 268 -34.83 3.80 13.12
N SER A 269 -34.75 2.48 13.30
CA SER A 269 -35.32 1.50 12.37
C SER A 269 -36.82 1.66 12.11
N VAL A 270 -37.54 2.25 13.07
CA VAL A 270 -38.98 2.50 12.96
C VAL A 270 -39.28 3.97 12.66
N THR A 271 -38.40 4.89 13.06
CA THR A 271 -38.67 6.33 13.03
C THR A 271 -38.02 7.06 11.86
N CYS A 272 -36.79 6.69 11.48
CA CYS A 272 -36.00 7.30 10.39
C CYS A 272 -35.09 6.23 9.73
N PRO A 273 -35.64 5.29 8.93
CA PRO A 273 -34.87 4.20 8.33
C PRO A 273 -33.71 4.67 7.43
N GLU A 274 -33.82 5.85 6.84
CA GLU A 274 -32.78 6.50 6.03
C GLU A 274 -31.48 6.79 6.79
N GLU A 275 -31.52 6.94 8.12
CA GLU A 275 -30.34 7.17 8.94
C GLU A 275 -29.58 5.87 9.29
N LEU A 276 -30.18 4.70 9.02
CA LEU A 276 -29.58 3.41 9.37
C LEU A 276 -28.26 3.16 8.64
N GLY A 277 -28.09 3.70 7.43
CA GLY A 277 -26.84 3.59 6.67
C GLY A 277 -25.68 4.23 7.43
N GLY A 278 -25.84 5.47 7.87
CA GLY A 278 -24.81 6.19 8.64
C GLY A 278 -24.48 5.50 9.97
N LEU A 279 -25.50 4.99 10.67
CA LEU A 279 -25.30 4.23 11.90
C LEU A 279 -24.57 2.90 11.66
N ALA A 280 -24.89 2.19 10.57
CA ALA A 280 -24.19 0.96 10.18
C ALA A 280 -22.71 1.22 9.83
N SER A 281 -22.42 2.36 9.19
CA SER A 281 -21.04 2.82 8.94
C SER A 281 -20.28 3.02 10.24
N GLN A 282 -20.89 3.73 11.19
CA GLN A 282 -20.29 4.00 12.50
C GLN A 282 -19.99 2.69 13.26
N VAL A 283 -20.92 1.72 13.26
CA VAL A 283 -20.69 0.39 13.85
C VAL A 283 -19.52 -0.32 13.17
N THR A 284 -19.42 -0.24 11.84
CA THR A 284 -18.35 -0.88 11.06
C THR A 284 -16.98 -0.32 11.44
N VAL A 285 -16.85 1.01 11.51
CA VAL A 285 -15.61 1.69 11.90
C VAL A 285 -15.23 1.36 13.34
N ASP A 286 -16.17 1.47 14.27
CA ASP A 286 -15.93 1.19 15.69
C ASP A 286 -15.55 -0.29 15.91
N TYR A 287 -16.13 -1.20 15.12
CA TYR A 287 -15.79 -2.62 15.16
C TYR A 287 -14.36 -2.90 14.67
N GLY A 288 -13.95 -2.29 13.56
CA GLY A 288 -12.57 -2.42 13.06
C GLY A 288 -11.54 -1.93 14.08
N GLN A 289 -11.82 -0.80 14.73
CA GLN A 289 -10.99 -0.29 15.83
C GLN A 289 -11.00 -1.24 17.02
N LEU A 290 -12.16 -1.73 17.46
CA LEU A 290 -12.25 -2.71 18.53
C LEU A 290 -11.44 -3.98 18.25
N ALA A 291 -11.48 -4.49 17.01
CA ALA A 291 -10.73 -5.67 16.60
C ALA A 291 -9.21 -5.40 16.67
N LEU A 292 -8.74 -4.27 16.16
CA LEU A 292 -7.32 -3.87 16.26
C LEU A 292 -6.85 -3.77 17.72
N GLN A 293 -7.61 -3.06 18.57
CA GLN A 293 -7.27 -2.91 19.98
C GLN A 293 -7.28 -4.25 20.71
N SER A 294 -8.17 -5.17 20.34
CA SER A 294 -8.23 -6.52 20.91
C SER A 294 -6.96 -7.32 20.62
N ARG A 295 -6.39 -7.20 19.41
CA ARG A 295 -5.13 -7.86 19.06
C ARG A 295 -3.94 -7.30 19.84
N LEU A 296 -3.89 -5.98 20.00
CA LEU A 296 -2.84 -5.31 20.78
C LEU A 296 -2.94 -5.65 22.27
N ALA A 297 -4.15 -5.73 22.82
CA ALA A 297 -4.38 -6.21 24.18
C ALA A 297 -3.95 -7.68 24.33
N ALA A 298 -4.31 -8.56 23.40
CA ALA A 298 -3.89 -9.96 23.43
C ALA A 298 -2.36 -10.12 23.38
N ALA A 299 -1.67 -9.27 22.62
CA ALA A 299 -0.20 -9.25 22.51
C ALA A 299 0.50 -8.83 23.82
N THR A 300 -0.16 -7.99 24.61
CA THR A 300 0.39 -7.38 25.84
C THR A 300 -0.13 -8.04 27.11
N ALA A 301 -1.09 -8.97 26.99
CA ALA A 301 -1.60 -9.75 28.10
C ALA A 301 -0.54 -10.75 28.58
N GLU A 302 -0.24 -10.73 29.89
CA GLU A 302 0.51 -11.81 30.51
C GLU A 302 -0.37 -13.08 30.54
N ILE A 303 0.21 -14.23 30.21
CA ILE A 303 -0.47 -15.52 29.91
C ILE A 303 -1.42 -16.03 31.02
N GLU A 304 -1.38 -15.46 32.23
CA GLU A 304 -2.27 -15.87 33.34
C GLU A 304 -3.74 -15.45 33.18
N GLU A 305 -4.10 -14.44 32.39
CA GLU A 305 -5.51 -13.99 32.32
C GLU A 305 -6.33 -14.57 31.14
N VAL A 306 -5.69 -15.09 30.10
CA VAL A 306 -6.37 -15.49 28.84
C VAL A 306 -6.72 -17.00 28.80
N SER A 307 -6.20 -17.80 29.73
CA SER A 307 -6.28 -19.28 29.69
C SER A 307 -7.56 -19.89 30.27
N LEU A 308 -8.45 -19.12 30.90
CA LEU A 308 -9.65 -19.68 31.53
C LEU A 308 -10.83 -19.73 30.55
N GLY A 309 -10.84 -20.79 29.74
CA GLY A 309 -12.03 -21.21 29.00
C GLY A 309 -13.22 -21.47 29.96
N PRO A 310 -14.47 -21.39 29.45
CA PRO A 310 -15.68 -21.44 30.28
C PRO A 310 -15.89 -22.75 31.07
N GLU A 311 -15.09 -23.80 30.84
CA GLU A 311 -15.23 -25.09 31.53
C GLU A 311 -14.55 -25.18 32.91
N GLU A 312 -13.61 -24.30 33.27
CA GLU A 312 -12.87 -24.43 34.54
C GLU A 312 -13.48 -23.66 35.73
N ARG A 313 -14.51 -22.83 35.51
CA ARG A 313 -15.17 -22.09 36.61
C ARG A 313 -16.11 -22.94 37.48
N LEU A 314 -16.33 -24.22 37.14
CA LEU A 314 -17.24 -25.11 37.89
C LEU A 314 -16.54 -26.00 38.93
N CYS A 315 -15.20 -26.04 38.99
CA CYS A 315 -14.50 -26.99 39.86
C CYS A 315 -13.93 -26.41 41.16
N HIS A 316 -14.05 -25.10 41.42
CA HIS A 316 -13.58 -24.51 42.67
C HIS A 316 -14.67 -23.71 43.40
N SER A 317 -15.58 -24.45 44.04
CA SER A 317 -16.29 -23.96 45.22
C SER A 317 -15.73 -24.71 46.44
N PRO A 318 -15.06 -24.04 47.40
CA PRO A 318 -14.72 -24.67 48.68
C PRO A 318 -15.98 -24.72 49.55
N VAL A 319 -16.22 -25.91 50.10
CA VAL A 319 -17.12 -26.19 51.23
C VAL A 319 -16.71 -25.37 52.45
#